data_AF-A0A832L5V1-F1
#
_entry.id   AF-A0A832L5V1-F1
#
_cell.length_a   1.000
_cell.length_b   1.000
_cell.length_c   1.000
_cell.angle_alpha   90.00
_cell.angle_beta   90.00
_cell.angle_gamma   90.00
#
_symmetry.space_group_name_H-M   'P 1'
#
loop_
_entity.id
_entity.type
_entity.pdbx_description
1 polymer ?
#
loop_
_entity_poly.entity_id
_entity_poly.type
_entity_poly.pdbx_seq_one_letter_code
_entity_poly.pdbx_strand_id
1 'polypeptide(L)'
;MSNVRKEIIESIERIADENDLELSKTLNDDSVLLDSGLDSLGFAILVADLEASLGFDPFVIMEEPVYPNTLGDFIAIYEKFSGSGKEV
;
A
#
# COMPACT_ATOMS: atom_id res chain seq x y z
N MET A 1 -1.35 -13.50 -11.40
CA MET A 1 -2.29 -13.02 -10.38
C MET A 1 -1.44 -12.19 -9.43
N SER A 2 -1.64 -10.87 -9.41
CA SER A 2 -0.75 -9.95 -8.70
C SER A 2 -0.90 -10.13 -7.19
N ASN A 3 -0.01 -10.93 -6.58
CA ASN A 3 -0.01 -11.20 -5.13
C ASN A 3 0.10 -9.91 -4.32
N VAL A 4 0.82 -8.91 -4.84
CA VAL A 4 1.01 -7.60 -4.23
C VAL A 4 -0.29 -6.92 -3.81
N ARG A 5 -1.29 -6.84 -4.69
CA ARG A 5 -2.57 -6.20 -4.36
C ARG A 5 -3.25 -6.88 -3.17
N LYS A 6 -3.16 -8.21 -3.14
CA LYS A 6 -3.74 -9.03 -2.07
C LYS A 6 -3.04 -8.75 -0.73
N GLU A 7 -1.71 -8.76 -0.72
CA GLU A 7 -0.91 -8.44 0.46
C GLU A 7 -1.23 -7.03 0.98
N ILE A 8 -1.30 -6.03 0.10
CA ILE A 8 -1.65 -4.65 0.46
C ILE A 8 -3.03 -4.58 1.13
N ILE A 9 -4.04 -5.22 0.54
CA ILE A 9 -5.39 -5.21 1.12
C ILE A 9 -5.42 -5.95 2.46
N GLU A 10 -4.76 -7.10 2.58
CA GLU A 10 -4.68 -7.85 3.83
C GLU A 10 -3.99 -7.05 4.95
N SER A 11 -2.86 -6.39 4.65
CA SER A 11 -2.17 -5.53 5.62
C SER A 11 -3.03 -4.31 6.00
N ILE A 12 -3.74 -3.70 5.05
CA ILE A 12 -4.67 -2.59 5.34
C ILE A 12 -5.81 -3.05 6.24
N GLU A 13 -6.46 -4.17 5.93
CA GLU A 13 -7.55 -4.73 6.75
C GLU A 13 -7.06 -5.03 8.17
N ARG A 14 -5.84 -5.57 8.32
CA ARG A 14 -5.26 -5.82 9.64
C ARG A 14 -5.03 -4.53 10.42
N ILE A 15 -4.41 -3.52 9.81
CA ILE A 15 -4.16 -2.23 10.46
C ILE A 15 -5.49 -1.55 10.81
N ALA A 16 -6.50 -1.68 9.95
CA ALA A 16 -7.83 -1.14 10.20
C ALA A 16 -8.48 -1.77 11.43
N ASP A 17 -8.46 -3.09 11.52
CA ASP A 17 -8.99 -3.85 12.65
C ASP A 17 -8.22 -3.52 13.94
N GLU A 18 -6.89 -3.43 13.87
CA GLU A 18 -6.03 -3.08 15.02
C GLU A 18 -6.23 -1.64 15.52
N ASN A 19 -6.61 -0.71 14.63
CA ASN A 19 -6.79 0.71 14.96
C ASN A 19 -8.27 1.13 15.06
N ASP A 20 -9.21 0.18 15.01
CA ASP A 20 -10.67 0.43 14.99
C ASP A 20 -11.07 1.43 13.88
N LEU A 21 -10.35 1.41 12.75
CA LEU A 21 -10.67 2.24 11.60
C LEU A 21 -11.86 1.61 10.88
N GLU A 22 -12.97 2.32 10.81
CA GLU A 22 -14.09 1.99 9.93
C GLU A 22 -13.70 2.24 8.47
N LEU A 23 -12.77 1.46 7.94
CA LEU A 23 -12.54 1.41 6.50
C LEU A 23 -13.84 0.90 5.89
N SER A 24 -14.52 1.77 5.15
CA SER A 24 -15.70 1.37 4.40
C SER A 24 -15.31 0.12 3.62
N LYS A 25 -16.04 -0.98 3.81
CA LYS A 25 -15.79 -2.31 3.20
C LYS A 25 -15.55 -2.32 1.67
N THR A 26 -15.68 -1.16 1.03
CA THR A 26 -15.40 -0.89 -0.37
C THR A 26 -14.20 0.07 -0.49
N LEU A 27 -13.03 -0.35 -0.01
CA LEU A 27 -11.78 0.34 -0.37
C LEU A 27 -11.59 0.19 -1.88
N ASN A 28 -11.74 1.30 -2.59
CA ASN A 28 -11.55 1.35 -4.03
C ASN A 28 -10.22 2.02 -4.35
N ASP A 29 -9.80 1.92 -5.60
CA ASP A 29 -8.59 2.54 -6.12
C ASP A 29 -8.59 4.08 -5.96
N ASP A 30 -9.78 4.69 -5.87
CA ASP A 30 -9.98 6.12 -5.61
C ASP A 30 -10.03 6.49 -4.10
N SER A 31 -10.02 5.50 -3.20
CA SER A 31 -10.05 5.77 -1.76
C SER A 31 -8.76 6.43 -1.30
N VAL A 32 -8.87 7.62 -0.72
CA VAL A 32 -7.72 8.38 -0.21
C VAL A 32 -7.26 7.74 1.11
N LEU A 33 -6.06 7.17 1.12
CA LEU A 33 -5.53 6.46 2.30
C LEU A 33 -5.39 7.41 3.50
N LEU A 34 -4.83 8.60 3.26
CA LEU A 34 -4.64 9.64 4.28
C LEU A 34 -5.94 10.20 4.86
N ASP A 35 -7.04 10.16 4.10
CA ASP A 35 -8.35 10.67 4.53
C ASP A 35 -9.19 9.57 5.20
N SER A 36 -8.89 8.30 4.91
CA SER A 36 -9.60 7.12 5.44
C SER A 36 -9.22 6.78 6.90
N GLY A 37 -8.49 7.66 7.60
CA GLY A 37 -7.99 7.43 8.95
C GLY A 37 -6.70 6.60 9.02
N LEU A 38 -6.13 6.22 7.87
CA LEU A 38 -4.76 5.73 7.79
C LEU A 38 -3.82 6.95 7.88
N ASP A 39 -3.67 7.47 9.11
CA ASP A 39 -2.75 8.57 9.40
C ASP A 39 -1.32 8.24 8.94
N SER A 40 -0.43 9.24 8.99
CA SER A 40 1.00 9.07 8.66
C SER A 40 1.65 7.87 9.36
N LEU A 41 1.18 7.47 10.55
CA LEU A 41 1.65 6.29 11.27
C LEU A 41 1.11 4.99 10.67
N GLY A 42 -0.19 4.91 10.36
CA GLY A 42 -0.79 3.74 9.74
C GLY A 42 -0.17 3.45 8.37
N PHE A 43 0.15 4.50 7.61
CA PHE A 43 0.90 4.38 6.36
C PHE A 43 2.31 3.83 6.58
N ALA A 44 3.05 4.34 7.57
CA ALA A 44 4.40 3.84 7.86
C ALA A 44 4.38 2.36 8.32
N ILE A 45 3.38 1.96 9.11
CA ILE A 45 3.19 0.57 9.51
C ILE A 45 2.86 -0.30 8.30
N LEU A 46 1.98 0.16 7.41
CA LEU A 46 1.61 -0.55 6.18
C LEU A 46 2.85 -0.79 5.29
N VAL A 47 3.64 0.26 5.04
CA VAL A 47 4.86 0.15 4.24
C VAL A 47 5.86 -0.81 4.87
N ALA A 48 6.05 -0.75 6.20
CA ALA A 48 6.96 -1.65 6.90
C ALA A 48 6.49 -3.12 6.88
N ASP A 49 5.19 -3.37 7.02
CA ASP A 49 4.61 -4.72 6.93
C ASP A 49 4.75 -5.29 5.52
N LEU A 50 4.53 -4.45 4.50
CA LEU A 50 4.74 -4.83 3.10
C LEU A 50 6.20 -5.04 2.76
N GLU A 51 7.12 -4.23 3.27
CA GLU A 51 8.55 -4.44 3.13
C GLU A 51 8.96 -5.79 3.73
N ALA A 52 8.42 -6.15 4.89
CA ALA A 52 8.67 -7.44 5.54
C ALA A 52 8.10 -8.63 4.74
N SER A 53 6.92 -8.49 4.15
CA SER A 53 6.24 -9.56 3.39
C SER A 53 6.77 -9.70 1.95
N LEU A 54 6.96 -8.58 1.25
CA LEU A 54 7.42 -8.53 -0.14
C LEU A 54 8.94 -8.51 -0.26
N GLY A 55 9.65 -8.06 0.78
CA GLY A 55 11.11 -7.95 0.81
C GLY A 55 11.66 -6.69 0.13
N PHE A 56 10.80 -5.73 -0.24
CA PHE A 56 11.21 -4.48 -0.86
C PHE A 56 10.23 -3.34 -0.55
N ASP A 57 10.77 -2.12 -0.46
CA ASP A 57 9.98 -0.89 -0.32
C ASP A 57 10.21 0.03 -1.54
N PRO A 58 9.21 0.20 -2.43
CA PRO A 58 9.33 1.09 -3.57
C PRO A 58 9.58 2.56 -3.19
N PHE A 59 9.13 3.01 -2.00
CA PHE A 59 9.35 4.39 -1.51
C PHE A 59 10.80 4.65 -1.12
N VAL A 60 11.53 3.61 -0.71
CA VAL A 60 12.97 3.68 -0.39
C VAL A 60 13.82 3.50 -1.65
N ILE A 61 13.36 2.68 -2.60
CA ILE A 61 14.10 2.41 -3.84
C ILE A 61 14.00 3.58 -4.82
N MET A 62 12.90 4.34 -4.81
CA MET A 62 12.74 5.50 -5.66
C MET A 62 13.60 6.67 -5.18
N GLU A 63 14.30 7.32 -6.11
CA GLU A 63 15.18 8.45 -5.82
C GLU A 63 14.40 9.69 -5.33
N GLU A 64 13.12 9.79 -5.71
CA GLU A 64 12.19 10.82 -5.26
C GLU A 64 10.91 10.15 -4.73
N PRO A 65 10.65 10.14 -3.41
CA PRO A 65 9.50 9.44 -2.83
C PRO A 65 8.19 10.09 -3.30
N VAL A 66 7.43 9.37 -4.12
CA VAL A 66 6.08 9.77 -4.52
C VAL A 66 5.13 9.21 -3.49
N TYR A 67 4.46 10.09 -2.73
CA TYR A 67 3.43 9.68 -1.80
C TYR A 67 2.10 9.52 -2.55
N PRO A 68 1.58 8.29 -2.68
CA PRO A 68 0.29 8.06 -3.31
C PRO A 68 -0.80 8.69 -2.46
N ASN A 69 -1.73 9.34 -3.14
CA ASN A 69 -2.89 9.92 -2.47
C ASN A 69 -3.97 8.87 -2.25
N THR A 70 -4.13 7.94 -3.19
CA THR A 70 -5.17 6.90 -3.16
C THR A 70 -4.59 5.50 -3.10
N LEU A 71 -5.41 4.53 -2.68
CA LEU A 71 -5.06 3.12 -2.64
C LEU A 71 -4.64 2.60 -4.02
N GLY A 72 -5.31 3.05 -5.09
CA GLY A 72 -4.99 2.67 -6.47
C GLY A 72 -3.58 3.10 -6.87
N ASP A 73 -3.18 4.32 -6.51
CA ASP A 73 -1.85 4.84 -6.79
C ASP A 73 -0.78 4.06 -6.00
N PHE A 74 -1.07 3.74 -4.73
CA PHE A 74 -0.21 2.92 -3.88
C PHE A 74 -0.01 1.51 -4.45
N ILE A 75 -1.10 0.82 -4.83
CA ILE A 75 -1.04 -0.50 -5.45
C ILE A 75 -0.29 -0.43 -6.79
N ALA A 76 -0.54 0.58 -7.62
CA ALA A 76 0.12 0.74 -8.90
C ALA A 76 1.63 0.90 -8.76
N ILE A 77 2.09 1.63 -7.73
CA ILE A 77 3.51 1.74 -7.40
C ILE A 77 4.07 0.34 -7.07
N TYR A 78 3.51 -0.36 -6.09
CA TYR A 78 4.03 -1.68 -5.72
C TYR A 78 3.94 -2.71 -6.86
N GLU A 79 2.86 -2.71 -7.65
CA GLU A 79 2.73 -3.58 -8.82
C GLU A 79 3.78 -3.24 -9.89
N LYS A 80 4.09 -1.96 -10.09
CA LYS A 80 5.17 -1.54 -10.98
C LYS A 80 6.50 -2.09 -10.50
N PHE A 81 6.84 -1.97 -9.21
CA PHE A 81 8.11 -2.50 -8.70
C PHE A 81 8.16 -4.03 -8.65
N SER A 82 7.05 -4.68 -8.31
CA SER A 82 6.94 -6.15 -8.33
C SER A 82 6.96 -6.75 -9.73
N GLY A 83 6.48 -6.00 -10.74
CA GLY A 83 6.32 -6.43 -12.12
C GLY A 83 7.44 -5.98 -13.07
N SER A 84 8.29 -5.03 -12.66
CA SER A 84 9.38 -4.47 -13.50
C SER A 84 10.60 -5.39 -13.66
N GLY A 85 10.40 -6.70 -13.53
CA GLY A 85 11.31 -7.73 -14.03
C GLY A 85 11.05 -8.13 -15.49
N LYS A 86 10.33 -7.33 -16.28
CA LYS A 86 10.24 -7.52 -17.73
C LYS A 86 10.76 -6.31 -18.50
N GLU A 87 12.04 -6.47 -18.87
CA GLU A 87 12.73 -5.79 -19.96
C GLU A 87 11.82 -5.60 -21.19
N VAL A 88 11.90 -4.41 -21.79
CA VAL A 88 11.73 -4.19 -23.23
C VAL A 88 12.94 -3.46 -23.77
#